data_AF-A0A0K9NTV2-F1
#
_entry.id   AF-A0A0K9NTV2-F1
#
_cell.length_a   1.000
_cell.length_b   1.000
_cell.length_c   1.000
_cell.angle_alpha   90.00
_cell.angle_beta   90.00
_cell.angle_gamma   90.00
#
_symmetry.space_group_name_H-M   'P 1'
#
loop_
_entity.id
_entity.type
_entity.pdbx_description
1 polymer ?
#
loop_
_entity_poly.entity_id
_entity_poly.type
_entity_poly.pdbx_seq_one_letter_code
_entity_poly.pdbx_strand_id
1 'polypeptide(L)'
;MHSLKRFGPRTWAQCNSMIKAFIIKGSPQKAVHGYKAILLHGTFKPDHRTLSLILEACKVSEDIILATALHSRAFRTGFGSHLCVANLLFSVYLTCSCLSEAHKLFDEMPEWCIDDPFFANLMISGYFRIGRGETATMLFRKMSVRDIVTWNSMISGHVKNLQPQIAIELFGEMVAMGFEPDGFTFSTVLSACARVGSLHHGEWLHCLMSAAKSRVEMNYILNAALIDMYSKCGRVEKSLRIFQLVPRLHVSIWNSMISGLAINGHGSHALKLFDEMEKEQIVPDQVTFVSLLNGCSHCGLVEEGRWVFDVMQRIYNLKPLVEHYGSLVDLLTRAGQLEEAYSTIKSMPMEPDLIIWRTLLSGCRIHQQQPQLAEIAASKISGHGGSGSGDYVLLSNIYSLLDRRRSAEMIWETMRKKKVRKEHGLSWVEIDGRIFNFKSGGLRSHPDSKAISHVLSCLMEKLKAAGFVPVTSMVVMDVLEEEKEENLNGHSERLAVAYIVSKTTTMARDDHEGKEIRVSKNLRTCVDCHCWLKMVSTVLSRVIIVRDRVRFHRFENGRCSCGDYW
;
A
#
# COMPACT_ATOMS: atom_id res chain seq x y z
N MET A 1 -23.21 40.67 -17.92
CA MET A 1 -23.94 41.00 -19.16
C MET A 1 -23.46 42.27 -19.91
N HIS A 2 -22.47 43.04 -19.41
CA HIS A 2 -22.12 44.34 -20.03
C HIS A 2 -20.80 44.42 -20.84
N SER A 3 -20.03 43.33 -21.00
CA SER A 3 -18.75 43.37 -21.73
C SER A 3 -18.74 42.71 -23.13
N LEU A 4 -19.87 42.20 -23.61
CA LEU A 4 -19.93 41.45 -24.89
C LEU A 4 -20.53 42.23 -26.07
N LYS A 5 -21.01 43.46 -25.88
CA LYS A 5 -21.69 44.26 -26.93
C LYS A 5 -20.78 45.02 -27.90
N ARG A 6 -19.44 44.88 -27.82
CA ARG A 6 -18.50 45.74 -28.58
C ARG A 6 -17.81 45.09 -29.79
N PHE A 7 -18.23 43.90 -30.21
CA PHE A 7 -17.58 43.20 -31.32
C PHE A 7 -18.63 42.80 -32.36
N GLY A 8 -18.41 43.18 -33.62
CA GLY A 8 -19.21 42.74 -34.77
C GLY A 8 -19.18 41.21 -34.97
N PRO A 9 -19.71 40.68 -36.09
CA PRO A 9 -19.82 39.24 -36.31
C PRO A 9 -18.43 38.58 -36.24
N ARG A 10 -18.13 37.94 -35.11
CA ARG A 10 -16.84 37.28 -34.88
C ARG A 10 -16.77 36.01 -35.69
N THR A 11 -15.65 35.79 -36.36
CA THR A 11 -15.39 34.53 -37.06
C THR A 11 -15.11 33.42 -36.04
N TRP A 12 -15.37 32.17 -36.43
CA TRP A 12 -15.19 31.00 -35.55
C TRP A 12 -13.76 30.87 -35.00
N ALA A 13 -12.76 31.25 -35.78
CA ALA A 13 -11.35 31.29 -35.38
C ALA A 13 -11.07 32.31 -34.25
N GLN A 14 -11.77 33.45 -34.25
CA GLN A 14 -11.64 34.48 -33.22
C GLN A 14 -12.25 34.01 -31.89
N CYS A 15 -13.40 33.35 -31.92
CA CYS A 15 -14.03 32.76 -30.73
C CYS A 15 -13.15 31.64 -30.13
N ASN A 16 -12.60 30.74 -30.96
CA ASN A 16 -11.70 29.67 -30.50
C ASN A 16 -10.40 30.23 -29.90
N SER A 17 -9.84 31.28 -30.51
CA SER A 17 -8.64 31.95 -29.99
C SER A 17 -8.88 32.61 -28.62
N MET A 18 -10.06 33.21 -28.42
CA MET A 18 -10.44 33.79 -27.14
C MET A 18 -10.65 32.74 -26.04
N ILE A 19 -11.34 31.64 -26.35
CA ILE A 19 -11.54 30.51 -25.41
C ILE A 19 -10.18 29.95 -25.00
N LYS A 20 -9.29 29.69 -25.97
CA LYS A 20 -7.93 29.21 -25.72
C LYS A 20 -7.12 30.17 -24.85
N ALA A 21 -7.23 31.48 -25.08
CA ALA A 21 -6.55 32.49 -24.27
C ALA A 21 -7.02 32.50 -22.80
N PHE A 22 -8.30 32.23 -22.52
CA PHE A 22 -8.81 32.13 -21.16
C PHE A 22 -8.33 30.86 -20.43
N ILE A 23 -8.15 29.75 -21.15
CA ILE A 23 -7.59 28.51 -20.60
C ILE A 23 -6.12 28.69 -20.24
N ILE A 24 -5.30 29.25 -21.15
CA ILE A 24 -3.87 29.50 -20.92
C ILE A 24 -3.64 30.46 -19.73
N LYS A 25 -4.53 31.44 -19.55
CA LYS A 25 -4.49 32.38 -18.41
C LYS A 25 -5.07 31.80 -17.11
N GLY A 26 -5.38 30.51 -17.04
CA GLY A 26 -5.88 29.84 -15.83
C GLY A 26 -7.27 30.30 -15.38
N SER A 27 -8.12 30.79 -16.30
CA SER A 27 -9.50 31.23 -16.00
C SER A 27 -10.55 30.37 -16.72
N PRO A 28 -10.64 29.06 -16.41
CA PRO A 28 -11.53 28.12 -17.12
C PRO A 28 -13.01 28.49 -17.00
N GLN A 29 -13.45 29.08 -15.88
CA GLN A 29 -14.83 29.52 -15.68
C GLN A 29 -15.23 30.66 -16.63
N LYS A 30 -14.27 31.54 -17.00
CA LYS A 30 -14.50 32.61 -17.98
C LYS A 30 -14.59 32.05 -19.41
N ALA A 31 -13.83 30.99 -19.71
CA ALA A 31 -13.93 30.27 -20.98
C ALA A 31 -15.32 29.62 -21.12
N VAL A 32 -15.80 28.96 -20.07
CA VAL A 32 -17.14 28.36 -19.99
C VAL A 32 -18.25 29.40 -20.13
N HIS A 33 -18.16 30.54 -19.42
CA HIS A 33 -19.14 31.62 -19.51
C HIS A 33 -19.15 32.26 -20.91
N GLY A 34 -17.98 32.48 -21.50
CA GLY A 34 -17.83 32.98 -22.87
C GLY A 34 -18.50 32.04 -23.88
N TYR A 35 -18.33 30.73 -23.72
CA TYR A 35 -18.99 29.73 -24.57
C TYR A 35 -20.51 29.73 -24.42
N LYS A 36 -21.05 29.76 -23.18
CA LYS A 36 -22.49 29.87 -22.95
C LYS A 36 -23.09 31.13 -23.59
N ALA A 37 -22.37 32.25 -23.55
CA ALA A 37 -22.78 33.49 -24.21
C ALA A 37 -22.73 33.40 -25.75
N ILE A 38 -21.72 32.72 -26.31
CA ILE A 38 -21.61 32.48 -27.76
C ILE A 38 -22.78 31.63 -28.27
N LEU A 39 -23.21 30.62 -27.50
CA LEU A 39 -24.35 29.77 -27.86
C LEU A 39 -25.69 30.54 -27.91
N LEU A 40 -25.87 31.57 -27.08
CA LEU A 40 -27.08 32.39 -27.04
C LEU A 40 -27.25 33.29 -28.28
N HIS A 41 -26.16 33.58 -29.01
CA HIS A 41 -26.20 34.46 -30.18
C HIS A 41 -26.56 33.75 -31.50
N GLY A 42 -26.89 32.45 -31.47
CA GLY A 42 -27.64 31.73 -32.52
C GLY A 42 -26.94 31.46 -33.87
N THR A 43 -25.85 32.17 -34.19
CA THR A 43 -25.16 32.07 -35.50
C THR A 43 -23.96 31.12 -35.52
N PHE A 44 -23.60 30.52 -34.39
CA PHE A 44 -22.37 29.76 -34.22
C PHE A 44 -22.64 28.25 -34.09
N LYS A 45 -22.13 27.45 -35.02
CA LYS A 45 -22.07 25.98 -34.91
C LYS A 45 -20.69 25.58 -34.37
N PRO A 46 -20.58 25.03 -33.14
CA PRO A 46 -19.30 24.57 -32.60
C PRO A 46 -18.70 23.47 -33.46
N ASP A 47 -17.43 23.61 -33.83
CA ASP A 47 -16.64 22.57 -34.48
C ASP A 47 -15.96 21.66 -33.42
N HIS A 48 -15.33 20.57 -33.88
CA HIS A 48 -14.58 19.66 -33.01
C HIS A 48 -13.51 20.38 -32.16
N ARG A 49 -12.90 21.47 -32.66
CA ARG A 49 -11.90 22.27 -31.93
C ARG A 49 -12.53 23.09 -30.81
N THR A 50 -13.69 23.69 -31.06
CA THR A 50 -14.44 24.42 -30.05
C THR A 50 -14.87 23.48 -28.92
N LEU A 51 -15.40 22.30 -29.28
CA LEU A 51 -15.78 21.28 -28.30
C LEU A 51 -14.57 20.81 -27.48
N SER A 52 -13.44 20.55 -28.13
CA SER A 52 -12.20 20.14 -27.46
C SER A 52 -11.69 21.19 -26.45
N LEU A 53 -11.65 22.47 -26.86
CA LEU A 53 -11.19 23.54 -25.97
C LEU A 53 -12.10 23.71 -24.74
N ILE A 54 -13.42 23.58 -24.90
CA ILE A 54 -14.34 23.70 -23.77
C ILE A 54 -14.28 22.46 -22.88
N LEU A 55 -14.08 21.27 -23.42
CA LEU A 55 -13.86 20.06 -22.62
C LEU A 55 -12.58 20.16 -21.79
N GLU A 56 -11.51 20.75 -22.33
CA GLU A 56 -10.29 21.04 -21.55
C GLU A 56 -10.60 22.02 -20.40
N ALA A 57 -11.42 23.04 -20.64
CA ALA A 57 -11.86 23.94 -19.58
C ALA A 57 -12.72 23.21 -18.53
N CYS A 58 -13.62 22.32 -18.95
CA CYS A 58 -14.43 21.49 -18.05
C CYS A 58 -13.58 20.53 -17.20
N LYS A 59 -12.48 20.01 -17.76
CA LYS A 59 -11.54 19.14 -17.04
C LYS A 59 -10.90 19.88 -15.86
N VAL A 60 -10.49 21.13 -16.08
CA VAL A 60 -9.86 21.96 -15.03
C VAL A 60 -10.89 22.48 -14.03
N SER A 61 -12.12 22.78 -14.47
CA SER A 61 -13.18 23.30 -13.60
C SER A 61 -14.07 22.22 -12.96
N GLU A 62 -13.83 20.94 -13.27
CA GLU A 62 -14.64 19.78 -12.87
C GLU A 62 -16.16 19.94 -13.13
N ASP A 63 -16.55 20.69 -14.16
CA ASP A 63 -17.97 20.97 -14.48
C ASP A 63 -18.59 19.81 -15.28
N ILE A 64 -19.09 18.81 -14.54
CA ILE A 64 -19.70 17.60 -15.09
C ILE A 64 -21.02 17.88 -15.85
N ILE A 65 -21.77 18.90 -15.44
CA ILE A 65 -23.06 19.24 -16.06
C ILE A 65 -22.81 19.79 -17.46
N LEU A 66 -21.80 20.65 -17.61
CA LEU A 66 -21.41 21.13 -18.91
C LEU A 66 -20.80 20.03 -19.78
N ALA A 67 -19.99 19.13 -19.21
CA ALA A 67 -19.40 18.01 -19.92
C ALA A 67 -20.47 17.08 -20.53
N THR A 68 -21.50 16.72 -19.77
CA THR A 68 -22.62 15.89 -20.26
C THR A 68 -23.45 16.60 -21.35
N ALA A 69 -23.69 17.91 -21.19
CA ALA A 69 -24.33 18.70 -22.23
C ALA A 69 -23.51 18.76 -23.53
N LEU A 70 -22.18 18.79 -23.42
CA LEU A 70 -21.25 18.76 -24.56
C LEU A 70 -21.16 17.38 -25.19
N HIS A 71 -21.23 16.30 -24.40
CA HIS A 71 -21.34 14.93 -24.90
C HIS A 71 -22.56 14.79 -25.80
N SER A 72 -23.76 15.08 -25.30
CA SER A 72 -24.97 14.97 -26.13
C SER A 72 -24.96 15.91 -27.35
N ARG A 73 -24.18 17.01 -27.30
CA ARG A 73 -23.97 17.90 -28.45
C ARG A 73 -23.01 17.30 -29.46
N ALA A 74 -21.91 16.71 -29.02
CA ALA A 74 -20.90 16.11 -29.88
C ALA A 74 -21.52 15.03 -30.79
N PHE A 75 -22.36 14.16 -30.24
CA PHE A 75 -23.06 13.13 -31.03
C PHE A 75 -24.09 13.72 -32.00
N ARG A 76 -24.91 14.68 -31.55
CA ARG A 76 -25.87 15.37 -32.43
C ARG A 76 -25.22 16.14 -33.59
N THR A 77 -23.97 16.56 -33.42
CA THR A 77 -23.21 17.31 -34.44
C THR A 77 -22.29 16.43 -35.29
N GLY A 78 -22.28 15.11 -35.06
CA GLY A 78 -21.43 14.16 -35.78
C GLY A 78 -19.96 14.14 -35.33
N PHE A 79 -19.62 14.87 -34.26
CA PHE A 79 -18.28 14.87 -33.67
C PHE A 79 -18.11 13.88 -32.51
N GLY A 80 -19.14 13.09 -32.18
CA GLY A 80 -19.09 12.09 -31.10
C GLY A 80 -18.00 11.04 -31.32
N SER A 81 -17.85 10.57 -32.56
CA SER A 81 -16.81 9.61 -32.97
C SER A 81 -15.46 10.24 -33.28
N HIS A 82 -15.32 11.57 -33.15
CA HIS A 82 -14.05 12.24 -33.40
C HIS A 82 -13.09 12.00 -32.23
N LEU A 83 -11.97 11.30 -32.49
CA LEU A 83 -11.01 10.82 -31.49
C LEU A 83 -10.62 11.88 -30.45
N CYS A 84 -10.31 13.12 -30.86
CA CYS A 84 -9.97 14.20 -29.93
C CYS A 84 -11.09 14.56 -28.95
N VAL A 85 -12.34 14.61 -29.43
CA VAL A 85 -13.51 14.99 -28.62
C VAL A 85 -13.87 13.84 -27.67
N ALA A 86 -13.86 12.60 -28.18
CA ALA A 86 -14.10 11.41 -27.37
C ALA A 86 -13.04 11.25 -26.26
N ASN A 87 -11.74 11.37 -26.58
CA ASN A 87 -10.66 11.31 -25.60
C ASN A 87 -10.81 12.35 -24.49
N LEU A 88 -11.12 13.60 -24.85
CA LEU A 88 -11.33 14.67 -23.87
C LEU A 88 -12.57 14.43 -23.01
N LEU A 89 -13.68 13.93 -23.59
CA LEU A 89 -14.86 13.53 -22.83
C LEU A 89 -14.55 12.41 -21.82
N PHE A 90 -13.85 11.34 -22.25
CA PHE A 90 -13.40 10.30 -21.34
C PHE A 90 -12.49 10.85 -20.24
N SER A 91 -11.49 11.68 -20.59
CA SER A 91 -10.59 12.28 -19.61
C SER A 91 -11.35 13.15 -18.60
N VAL A 92 -12.34 13.92 -19.03
CA VAL A 92 -13.18 14.74 -18.14
C VAL A 92 -14.00 13.84 -17.22
N TYR A 93 -14.70 12.83 -17.76
CA TYR A 93 -15.50 11.92 -16.94
C TYR A 93 -14.67 11.13 -15.93
N LEU A 94 -13.47 10.72 -16.31
CA LEU A 94 -12.55 10.04 -15.40
C LEU A 94 -11.95 10.96 -14.33
N THR A 95 -11.76 12.25 -14.63
CA THR A 95 -11.30 13.25 -13.67
C THR A 95 -12.42 13.56 -12.66
N CYS A 96 -13.64 13.77 -13.16
CA CYS A 96 -14.83 14.02 -12.34
C CYS A 96 -15.39 12.74 -11.67
N SER A 97 -14.69 11.59 -11.73
CA SER A 97 -15.12 10.30 -11.18
C SER A 97 -16.52 9.83 -11.63
N CYS A 98 -16.98 10.26 -12.81
CA CYS A 98 -18.31 9.98 -13.35
C CYS A 98 -18.26 8.83 -14.36
N LEU A 99 -17.99 7.62 -13.87
CA LEU A 99 -17.72 6.48 -14.74
C LEU A 99 -18.97 6.01 -15.51
N SER A 100 -20.19 6.27 -15.02
CA SER A 100 -21.42 5.93 -15.75
C SER A 100 -21.53 6.63 -17.09
N GLU A 101 -21.19 7.93 -17.14
CA GLU A 101 -21.21 8.70 -18.37
C GLU A 101 -20.04 8.32 -19.28
N ALA A 102 -18.88 7.96 -18.71
CA ALA A 102 -17.79 7.36 -19.46
C ALA A 102 -18.17 6.02 -20.11
N HIS A 103 -18.90 5.15 -19.40
CA HIS A 103 -19.40 3.90 -19.99
C HIS A 103 -20.40 4.16 -21.09
N LYS A 104 -21.36 5.04 -20.87
CA LYS A 104 -22.34 5.40 -21.91
C LYS A 104 -21.62 5.92 -23.15
N LEU A 105 -20.62 6.78 -22.97
CA LEU A 105 -19.78 7.25 -24.06
C LEU A 105 -19.09 6.08 -24.78
N PHE A 106 -18.57 5.11 -24.04
CA PHE A 106 -17.91 3.92 -24.58
C PHE A 106 -18.88 3.01 -25.35
N ASP A 107 -20.09 2.78 -24.84
CA ASP A 107 -21.13 1.98 -25.50
C ASP A 107 -21.71 2.70 -26.73
N GLU A 108 -21.72 4.03 -26.74
CA GLU A 108 -22.14 4.86 -27.88
C GLU A 108 -21.05 4.95 -28.97
N MET A 109 -19.81 4.55 -28.68
CA MET A 109 -18.74 4.51 -29.69
C MET A 109 -18.89 3.30 -30.63
N PRO A 110 -18.44 3.41 -31.89
CA PRO A 110 -18.44 2.27 -32.81
C PRO A 110 -17.66 1.06 -32.26
N GLU A 111 -18.04 -0.16 -32.65
CA GLU A 111 -17.43 -1.41 -32.14
C GLU A 111 -15.90 -1.47 -32.32
N TRP A 112 -15.33 -0.90 -33.40
CA TRP A 112 -13.87 -0.83 -33.59
C TRP A 112 -13.14 -0.03 -32.51
N CYS A 113 -13.85 0.84 -31.77
CA CYS A 113 -13.30 1.60 -30.66
C CYS A 113 -13.02 0.73 -29.43
N ILE A 114 -13.69 -0.43 -29.33
CA ILE A 114 -13.41 -1.47 -28.31
C ILE A 114 -12.09 -2.19 -28.64
N ASP A 115 -11.80 -2.37 -29.93
CA ASP A 115 -10.55 -2.95 -30.40
C ASP A 115 -9.39 -1.95 -30.40
N ASP A 116 -9.65 -0.64 -30.28
CA ASP A 116 -8.63 0.39 -30.11
C ASP A 116 -8.06 0.34 -28.67
N PRO A 117 -6.78 -0.06 -28.49
CA PRO A 117 -6.17 -0.14 -27.17
C PRO A 117 -6.21 1.19 -26.41
N PHE A 118 -6.22 2.33 -27.10
CA PHE A 118 -6.20 3.64 -26.45
C PHE A 118 -7.41 3.87 -25.55
N PHE A 119 -8.64 3.71 -26.08
CA PHE A 119 -9.87 3.96 -25.32
C PHE A 119 -10.11 2.88 -24.28
N ALA A 120 -9.80 1.63 -24.61
CA ALA A 120 -9.92 0.52 -23.67
C ALA A 120 -8.97 0.70 -22.47
N ASN A 121 -7.73 1.13 -22.67
CA ASN A 121 -6.76 1.38 -21.61
C ASN A 121 -7.21 2.52 -20.67
N LEU A 122 -7.83 3.56 -21.23
CA LEU A 122 -8.41 4.67 -20.48
C LEU A 122 -9.56 4.20 -19.57
N MET A 123 -10.45 3.35 -20.11
CA MET A 123 -11.54 2.74 -19.35
C MET A 123 -11.03 1.78 -18.27
N ILE A 124 -10.11 0.88 -18.60
CA ILE A 124 -9.45 -0.03 -17.64
C ILE A 124 -8.88 0.77 -16.45
N SER A 125 -8.12 1.82 -16.74
CA SER A 125 -7.55 2.70 -15.71
C SER A 125 -8.61 3.39 -14.86
N GLY A 126 -9.72 3.80 -15.48
CA GLY A 126 -10.88 4.38 -14.80
C GLY A 126 -11.58 3.40 -13.85
N TYR A 127 -11.83 2.18 -14.30
CA TYR A 127 -12.42 1.11 -13.49
C TYR A 127 -11.59 0.79 -12.26
N PHE A 128 -10.28 0.65 -12.41
CA PHE A 128 -9.39 0.40 -11.27
C PHE A 128 -9.42 1.54 -10.26
N ARG A 129 -9.44 2.81 -10.72
CA ARG A 129 -9.47 4.00 -9.84
C ARG A 129 -10.67 4.02 -8.89
N ILE A 130 -11.81 3.48 -9.30
CA ILE A 130 -13.02 3.42 -8.48
C ILE A 130 -13.21 2.06 -7.77
N GLY A 131 -12.21 1.19 -7.80
CA GLY A 131 -12.27 -0.12 -7.16
C GLY A 131 -13.05 -1.20 -7.93
N ARG A 132 -13.49 -0.95 -9.18
CA ARG A 132 -14.23 -1.93 -10.01
C ARG A 132 -13.30 -2.76 -10.89
N GLY A 133 -12.33 -3.43 -10.27
CA GLY A 133 -11.33 -4.23 -10.97
C GLY A 133 -11.92 -5.35 -11.84
N GLU A 134 -13.02 -5.98 -11.41
CA GLU A 134 -13.68 -7.06 -12.16
C GLU A 134 -14.17 -6.61 -13.54
N THR A 135 -14.77 -5.41 -13.62
CA THR A 135 -15.23 -4.85 -14.91
C THR A 135 -14.05 -4.50 -15.81
N ALA A 136 -12.93 -4.04 -15.23
CA ALA A 136 -11.70 -3.83 -15.97
C ALA A 136 -11.18 -5.15 -16.57
N THR A 137 -11.16 -6.23 -15.79
CA THR A 137 -10.77 -7.57 -16.26
C THR A 137 -11.70 -8.09 -17.34
N MET A 138 -13.00 -7.84 -17.24
CA MET A 138 -13.96 -8.20 -18.29
C MET A 138 -13.67 -7.48 -19.61
N LEU A 139 -13.43 -6.16 -19.55
CA LEU A 139 -13.08 -5.38 -20.75
C LEU A 139 -11.76 -5.87 -21.35
N PHE A 140 -10.73 -6.06 -20.53
CA PHE A 140 -9.44 -6.60 -20.95
C PHE A 140 -9.56 -7.94 -21.70
N ARG A 141 -10.42 -8.85 -21.21
CA ARG A 141 -10.66 -10.15 -21.86
C ARG A 141 -11.40 -10.03 -23.19
N LYS A 142 -12.26 -9.01 -23.36
CA LYS A 142 -13.00 -8.76 -24.60
C LYS A 142 -12.13 -8.13 -25.71
N MET A 143 -11.05 -7.43 -25.35
CA MET A 143 -10.15 -6.81 -26.33
C MET A 143 -9.50 -7.86 -27.24
N SER A 144 -9.60 -7.68 -28.55
CA SER A 144 -8.91 -8.52 -29.54
C SER A 144 -7.44 -8.14 -29.70
N VAL A 145 -7.13 -6.85 -29.58
CA VAL A 145 -5.77 -6.29 -29.65
C VAL A 145 -5.39 -5.74 -28.28
N ARG A 146 -4.19 -6.11 -27.79
CA ARG A 146 -3.64 -5.64 -26.52
C ARG A 146 -2.23 -5.16 -26.76
N ASP A 147 -1.88 -4.01 -26.21
CA ASP A 147 -0.52 -3.49 -26.24
C ASP A 147 0.14 -3.53 -24.85
N ILE A 148 1.39 -3.11 -24.77
CA ILE A 148 2.12 -3.05 -23.49
C ILE A 148 1.43 -2.14 -22.47
N VAL A 149 0.75 -1.08 -22.93
CA VAL A 149 0.02 -0.15 -22.07
C VAL A 149 -1.23 -0.81 -21.49
N THR A 150 -1.88 -1.69 -22.24
CA THR A 150 -3.01 -2.50 -21.76
C THR A 150 -2.58 -3.40 -20.61
N TRP A 151 -1.50 -4.14 -20.77
CA TRP A 151 -0.95 -5.00 -19.71
C TRP A 151 -0.50 -4.19 -18.50
N ASN A 152 0.23 -3.09 -18.72
CA ASN A 152 0.67 -2.19 -17.65
C ASN A 152 -0.51 -1.57 -16.88
N SER A 153 -1.61 -1.25 -17.55
CA SER A 153 -2.83 -0.74 -16.92
C SER A 153 -3.48 -1.79 -16.01
N MET A 154 -3.55 -3.04 -16.47
CA MET A 154 -4.08 -4.16 -15.66
C MET A 154 -3.18 -4.46 -14.45
N ILE A 155 -1.88 -4.64 -14.67
CA ILE A 155 -0.91 -4.98 -13.63
C ILE A 155 -0.89 -3.87 -12.56
N SER A 156 -0.71 -2.61 -12.96
CA SER A 156 -0.68 -1.48 -12.02
C SER A 156 -2.02 -1.26 -11.30
N GLY A 157 -3.14 -1.51 -12.00
CA GLY A 157 -4.48 -1.45 -11.43
C GLY A 157 -4.69 -2.44 -10.29
N HIS A 158 -4.31 -3.71 -10.48
CA HIS A 158 -4.39 -4.72 -9.42
C HIS A 158 -3.46 -4.43 -8.24
N VAL A 159 -2.25 -3.92 -8.48
CA VAL A 159 -1.35 -3.47 -7.40
C VAL A 159 -2.02 -2.35 -6.59
N LYS A 160 -2.60 -1.34 -7.24
CA LYS A 160 -3.29 -0.22 -6.55
C LYS A 160 -4.51 -0.69 -5.76
N ASN A 161 -5.27 -1.64 -6.28
CA ASN A 161 -6.44 -2.23 -5.60
C ASN A 161 -6.08 -3.30 -4.55
N LEU A 162 -4.84 -3.30 -4.06
CA LEU A 162 -4.36 -4.21 -3.01
C LEU A 162 -4.43 -5.71 -3.38
N GLN A 163 -4.33 -6.02 -4.67
CA GLN A 163 -4.31 -7.38 -5.22
C GLN A 163 -2.98 -7.68 -5.94
N PRO A 164 -1.82 -7.57 -5.26
CA PRO A 164 -0.51 -7.75 -5.90
C PRO A 164 -0.27 -9.17 -6.45
N GLN A 165 -0.97 -10.19 -5.93
CA GLN A 165 -0.83 -11.57 -6.42
C GLN A 165 -1.28 -11.71 -7.87
N ILE A 166 -2.45 -11.15 -8.19
CA ILE A 166 -3.01 -11.15 -9.55
C ILE A 166 -2.10 -10.38 -10.50
N ALA A 167 -1.47 -9.31 -10.03
CA ALA A 167 -0.52 -8.54 -10.85
C ALA A 167 0.72 -9.36 -11.25
N ILE A 168 1.21 -10.24 -10.37
CA ILE A 168 2.34 -11.14 -10.67
C ILE A 168 1.91 -12.22 -11.68
N GLU A 169 0.70 -12.78 -11.52
CA GLU A 169 0.14 -13.77 -12.45
C GLU A 169 -0.03 -13.17 -13.86
N LEU A 170 -0.61 -11.97 -13.96
CA LEU A 170 -0.78 -11.25 -15.22
C LEU A 170 0.57 -10.92 -15.90
N PHE A 171 1.62 -10.66 -15.13
CA PHE A 171 2.95 -10.50 -15.68
C PHE A 171 3.48 -11.80 -16.30
N GLY A 172 3.26 -12.94 -15.63
CA GLY A 172 3.57 -14.25 -16.19
C GLY A 172 2.85 -14.52 -17.51
N GLU A 173 1.55 -14.19 -17.58
CA GLU A 173 0.75 -14.28 -18.80
C GLU A 173 1.27 -13.37 -19.92
N MET A 174 1.59 -12.11 -19.60
CA MET A 174 2.17 -11.15 -20.55
C MET A 174 3.44 -11.69 -21.21
N VAL A 175 4.37 -12.20 -20.40
CA VAL A 175 5.64 -12.77 -20.89
C VAL A 175 5.40 -14.06 -21.69
N ALA A 176 4.49 -14.93 -21.24
CA ALA A 176 4.14 -16.16 -21.96
C ALA A 176 3.51 -15.89 -23.33
N MET A 177 2.79 -14.77 -23.48
CA MET A 177 2.23 -14.31 -24.75
C MET A 177 3.25 -13.59 -25.65
N GLY A 178 4.52 -13.49 -25.24
CA GLY A 178 5.61 -12.93 -26.02
C GLY A 178 5.70 -11.40 -26.00
N PHE A 179 4.99 -10.72 -25.10
CA PHE A 179 5.15 -9.29 -24.91
C PHE A 179 6.44 -9.00 -24.15
N GLU A 180 7.26 -8.08 -24.68
CA GLU A 180 8.47 -7.62 -24.00
C GLU A 180 8.11 -6.61 -22.88
N PRO A 181 8.42 -6.89 -21.61
CA PRO A 181 8.18 -5.94 -20.53
C PRO A 181 9.09 -4.71 -20.62
N ASP A 182 8.57 -3.55 -20.23
CA ASP A 182 9.34 -2.31 -20.13
C ASP A 182 9.75 -2.00 -18.68
N GLY A 183 10.51 -0.92 -18.48
CA GLY A 183 10.94 -0.51 -17.14
C GLY A 183 9.76 -0.17 -16.20
N PHE A 184 8.63 0.30 -16.74
CA PHE A 184 7.43 0.55 -15.94
C PHE A 184 6.81 -0.78 -15.48
N THR A 185 6.72 -1.77 -16.36
CA THR A 185 6.27 -3.13 -16.03
C THR A 185 7.12 -3.70 -14.90
N PHE A 186 8.45 -3.72 -15.06
CA PHE A 186 9.35 -4.28 -14.04
C PHE A 186 9.24 -3.56 -12.69
N SER A 187 9.26 -2.22 -12.67
CA SER A 187 9.13 -1.48 -11.41
C SER A 187 7.81 -1.78 -10.68
N THR A 188 6.72 -1.94 -11.43
CA THR A 188 5.39 -2.23 -10.87
C THR A 188 5.33 -3.64 -10.29
N VAL A 189 5.85 -4.64 -11.02
CA VAL A 189 5.80 -6.04 -10.58
C VAL A 189 6.81 -6.30 -9.46
N LEU A 190 8.00 -5.68 -9.49
CA LEU A 190 8.95 -5.72 -8.36
C LEU A 190 8.31 -5.17 -7.08
N SER A 191 7.55 -4.08 -7.17
CA SER A 191 6.78 -3.54 -6.04
C SER A 191 5.69 -4.52 -5.57
N ALA A 192 5.02 -5.22 -6.49
CA ALA A 192 4.07 -6.28 -6.15
C ALA A 192 4.73 -7.43 -5.38
N CYS A 193 5.88 -7.93 -5.88
CA CYS A 193 6.69 -8.94 -5.20
C CYS A 193 7.15 -8.46 -3.82
N ALA A 194 7.61 -7.21 -3.71
CA ALA A 194 8.03 -6.59 -2.46
C ALA A 194 6.87 -6.47 -1.46
N ARG A 195 5.63 -6.26 -1.91
CA ARG A 195 4.45 -6.19 -1.02
C ARG A 195 4.01 -7.55 -0.52
N VAL A 196 4.09 -8.57 -1.37
CA VAL A 196 3.76 -9.95 -1.01
C VAL A 196 4.90 -10.64 -0.25
N GLY A 197 6.14 -10.19 -0.41
CA GLY A 197 7.31 -10.91 0.08
C GLY A 197 7.62 -12.15 -0.76
N SER A 198 7.30 -12.12 -2.06
CA SER A 198 7.58 -13.22 -2.99
C SER A 198 8.99 -13.09 -3.55
N LEU A 199 9.92 -13.85 -2.95
CA LEU A 199 11.33 -13.82 -3.31
C LEU A 199 11.56 -14.53 -4.65
N HIS A 200 10.89 -15.66 -4.88
CA HIS A 200 11.09 -16.46 -6.09
C HIS A 200 10.75 -15.66 -7.34
N HIS A 201 9.58 -15.01 -7.37
CA HIS A 201 9.20 -14.15 -8.49
C HIS A 201 10.12 -12.93 -8.61
N GLY A 202 10.57 -12.36 -7.49
CA GLY A 202 11.55 -11.27 -7.48
C GLY A 202 12.90 -11.65 -8.11
N GLU A 203 13.41 -12.84 -7.81
CA GLU A 203 14.64 -13.37 -8.40
C GLU A 203 14.46 -13.70 -9.87
N TRP A 204 13.32 -14.27 -10.25
CA TRP A 204 12.99 -14.50 -11.65
C TRP A 204 12.95 -13.19 -12.45
N LEU A 205 12.34 -12.13 -11.92
CA LEU A 205 12.33 -10.80 -12.53
C LEU A 205 13.75 -10.24 -12.68
N HIS A 206 14.57 -10.32 -11.63
CA HIS A 206 15.94 -9.83 -11.68
C HIS A 206 16.80 -10.57 -12.72
N CYS A 207 16.64 -11.90 -12.81
CA CYS A 207 17.26 -12.71 -13.85
C CYS A 207 16.78 -12.32 -15.25
N LEU A 208 15.47 -12.09 -15.43
CA LEU A 208 14.88 -11.67 -16.70
C LEU A 208 15.40 -10.30 -17.15
N MET A 209 15.52 -9.35 -16.22
CA MET A 209 16.08 -8.02 -16.49
C MET A 209 17.55 -8.08 -16.92
N SER A 210 18.33 -9.00 -16.32
CA SER A 210 19.77 -9.15 -16.57
C SER A 210 20.10 -10.05 -17.77
N ALA A 211 19.10 -10.70 -18.37
CA ALA A 211 19.30 -11.60 -19.49
C ALA A 211 19.77 -10.82 -20.75
N ALA A 212 20.67 -11.41 -21.54
CA ALA A 212 21.22 -10.77 -22.75
C ALA A 212 20.16 -10.40 -23.82
N LYS A 213 18.97 -11.00 -23.75
CA LYS A 213 17.84 -10.68 -24.64
C LYS A 213 16.96 -9.54 -24.11
N SER A 214 17.14 -9.13 -22.86
CA SER A 214 16.41 -8.02 -22.26
C SER A 214 16.82 -6.71 -22.93
N ARG A 215 15.82 -5.92 -23.34
CA ARG A 215 16.02 -4.57 -23.88
C ARG A 215 15.86 -3.47 -22.83
N VAL A 216 15.70 -3.85 -21.56
CA VAL A 216 15.44 -2.90 -20.48
C VAL A 216 16.75 -2.32 -19.98
N GLU A 217 16.87 -1.00 -20.11
CA GLU A 217 18.00 -0.25 -19.58
C GLU A 217 17.87 -0.07 -18.06
N MET A 218 18.88 -0.51 -17.33
CA MET A 218 18.94 -0.32 -15.87
C MET A 218 19.13 1.15 -15.53
N ASN A 219 18.18 1.71 -14.80
CA ASN A 219 18.21 3.08 -14.30
C ASN A 219 18.03 3.12 -12.77
N TYR A 220 18.09 4.33 -12.19
CA TYR A 220 17.96 4.50 -10.74
C TYR A 220 16.61 4.01 -10.18
N ILE A 221 15.53 4.04 -10.98
CA ILE A 221 14.20 3.58 -10.58
C ILE A 221 14.20 2.06 -10.43
N LEU A 222 14.71 1.35 -11.43
CA LEU A 222 14.81 -0.11 -11.42
C LEU A 222 15.78 -0.62 -10.35
N ASN A 223 16.93 0.05 -10.19
CA ASN A 223 17.88 -0.28 -9.12
C ASN A 223 17.25 -0.09 -7.73
N ALA A 224 16.57 1.04 -7.50
CA ALA A 224 15.86 1.29 -6.26
C ALA A 224 14.74 0.28 -6.00
N ALA A 225 14.01 -0.15 -7.05
CA ALA A 225 12.97 -1.17 -6.95
C ALA A 225 13.52 -2.56 -6.63
N LEU A 226 14.67 -2.94 -7.20
CA LEU A 226 15.35 -4.21 -6.86
C LEU A 226 15.83 -4.21 -5.40
N ILE A 227 16.45 -3.12 -4.94
CA ILE A 227 16.88 -2.97 -3.55
C ILE A 227 15.68 -3.07 -2.61
N ASP A 228 14.58 -2.38 -2.91
CA ASP A 228 13.34 -2.44 -2.12
C ASP A 228 12.75 -3.85 -2.09
N MET A 229 12.67 -4.51 -3.26
CA MET A 229 12.14 -5.87 -3.37
C MET A 229 12.94 -6.87 -2.54
N TYR A 230 14.27 -6.93 -2.71
CA TYR A 230 15.08 -7.85 -1.92
C TYR A 230 15.02 -7.55 -0.41
N SER A 231 15.02 -6.26 -0.03
CA SER A 231 14.90 -5.86 1.37
C SER A 231 13.56 -6.28 1.98
N LYS A 232 12.44 -6.08 1.25
CA LYS A 232 11.09 -6.47 1.68
C LYS A 232 10.77 -7.96 1.47
N CYS A 233 11.66 -8.71 0.83
CA CYS A 233 11.61 -10.18 0.78
C CYS A 233 12.53 -10.83 1.84
N GLY A 234 13.15 -10.03 2.73
CA GLY A 234 13.98 -10.52 3.84
C GLY A 234 15.39 -10.95 3.41
N ARG A 235 15.89 -10.44 2.29
CA ARG A 235 17.25 -10.68 1.77
C ARG A 235 18.04 -9.37 1.74
N VAL A 236 18.22 -8.77 2.91
CA VAL A 236 18.88 -7.47 3.08
C VAL A 236 20.36 -7.49 2.65
N GLU A 237 21.02 -8.63 2.73
CA GLU A 237 22.40 -8.79 2.27
C GLU A 237 22.48 -8.72 0.73
N LYS A 238 21.49 -9.28 0.03
CA LYS A 238 21.40 -9.18 -1.44
C LYS A 238 21.09 -7.74 -1.85
N SER A 239 20.21 -7.05 -1.13
CA SER A 239 19.93 -5.64 -1.42
C SER A 239 21.13 -4.74 -1.18
N LEU A 240 21.92 -4.97 -0.12
CA LEU A 240 23.16 -4.24 0.15
C LEU A 240 24.22 -4.48 -0.95
N ARG A 241 24.36 -5.72 -1.44
CA ARG A 241 25.26 -6.02 -2.57
C ARG A 241 24.85 -5.25 -3.83
N ILE A 242 23.56 -5.23 -4.16
CA ILE A 242 23.07 -4.47 -5.31
C ILE A 242 23.35 -2.97 -5.12
N PHE A 243 23.05 -2.43 -3.93
CA PHE A 243 23.33 -1.04 -3.58
C PHE A 243 24.81 -0.65 -3.78
N GLN A 244 25.75 -1.54 -3.45
CA GLN A 244 27.18 -1.31 -3.63
C GLN A 244 27.64 -1.38 -5.10
N LEU A 245 26.92 -2.12 -5.96
CA LEU A 245 27.29 -2.33 -7.35
C LEU A 245 26.72 -1.28 -8.32
N VAL A 246 25.62 -0.62 -7.95
CA VAL A 246 24.92 0.33 -8.81
C VAL A 246 25.42 1.77 -8.63
N PRO A 247 25.34 2.64 -9.65
CA PRO A 247 25.61 4.07 -9.47
C PRO A 247 24.64 4.71 -8.47
N ARG A 248 25.14 5.31 -7.39
CA ARG A 248 24.35 5.86 -6.27
C ARG A 248 24.09 7.37 -6.38
N LEU A 249 23.92 7.87 -7.60
CA LEU A 249 23.81 9.30 -7.90
C LEU A 249 22.44 9.91 -7.53
N HIS A 250 21.41 9.09 -7.31
CA HIS A 250 20.05 9.54 -7.05
C HIS A 250 19.57 9.14 -5.66
N VAL A 251 18.92 10.07 -4.96
CA VAL A 251 18.42 9.91 -3.58
C VAL A 251 17.53 8.67 -3.38
N SER A 252 16.77 8.27 -4.40
CA SER A 252 15.91 7.09 -4.33
C SER A 252 16.66 5.78 -4.05
N ILE A 253 17.92 5.64 -4.49
CA ILE A 253 18.72 4.43 -4.26
C ILE A 253 19.11 4.34 -2.78
N TRP A 254 19.51 5.46 -2.19
CA TRP A 254 19.79 5.59 -0.75
C TRP A 254 18.55 5.36 0.08
N ASN A 255 17.42 5.99 -0.28
CA ASN A 255 16.15 5.82 0.41
C ASN A 255 15.68 4.36 0.42
N SER A 256 15.78 3.64 -0.71
CA SER A 256 15.47 2.20 -0.77
C SER A 256 16.33 1.39 0.19
N MET A 257 17.64 1.67 0.27
CA MET A 257 18.54 0.91 1.15
C MET A 257 18.34 1.26 2.63
N ILE A 258 18.22 2.55 2.97
CA ILE A 258 17.95 3.04 4.34
C ILE A 258 16.63 2.47 4.85
N SER A 259 15.56 2.53 4.05
CA SER A 259 14.26 1.93 4.36
C SER A 259 14.36 0.41 4.50
N GLY A 260 15.12 -0.24 3.62
CA GLY A 260 15.42 -1.66 3.66
C GLY A 260 16.14 -2.11 4.95
N LEU A 261 17.09 -1.32 5.45
CA LEU A 261 17.75 -1.57 6.73
C LEU A 261 16.79 -1.34 7.91
N ALA A 262 15.99 -0.27 7.87
CA ALA A 262 15.02 0.06 8.91
C ALA A 262 13.95 -1.03 9.10
N ILE A 263 13.40 -1.57 8.01
CA ILE A 263 12.38 -2.64 8.08
C ILE A 263 12.97 -3.98 8.55
N ASN A 264 14.28 -4.20 8.34
CA ASN A 264 14.99 -5.40 8.79
C ASN A 264 15.63 -5.25 10.18
N GLY A 265 15.39 -4.14 10.89
CA GLY A 265 15.87 -3.93 12.26
C GLY A 265 17.35 -3.52 12.36
N HIS A 266 17.93 -2.97 11.28
CA HIS A 266 19.30 -2.48 11.23
C HIS A 266 19.37 -0.94 11.29
N GLY A 267 18.66 -0.33 12.26
CA GLY A 267 18.55 1.14 12.39
C GLY A 267 19.89 1.86 12.51
N SER A 268 20.84 1.33 13.28
CA SER A 268 22.19 1.94 13.38
C SER A 268 22.97 1.91 12.07
N HIS A 269 22.74 0.90 11.21
CA HIS A 269 23.34 0.86 9.88
C HIS A 269 22.67 1.86 8.94
N ALA A 270 21.35 2.05 9.08
CA ALA A 270 20.61 3.06 8.33
C ALA A 270 21.14 4.48 8.61
N LEU A 271 21.46 4.80 9.87
CA LEU A 271 22.11 6.07 10.26
C LEU A 271 23.52 6.21 9.66
N LYS A 272 24.33 5.14 9.65
CA LYS A 272 25.66 5.17 9.00
C LYS A 272 25.57 5.44 7.50
N LEU A 273 24.57 4.86 6.81
CA LEU A 273 24.35 5.14 5.39
C LEU A 273 23.89 6.59 5.16
N PHE A 274 23.19 7.20 6.10
CA PHE A 274 22.87 8.63 6.02
C PHE A 274 24.15 9.49 6.09
N ASP A 275 25.09 9.18 6.99
CA ASP A 275 26.38 9.87 7.04
C ASP A 275 27.20 9.68 5.75
N GLU A 276 27.13 8.50 5.12
CA GLU A 276 27.75 8.24 3.82
C GLU A 276 27.07 9.01 2.68
N MET A 277 25.74 9.11 2.71
CA MET A 277 24.95 9.88 1.74
C MET A 277 25.34 11.36 1.75
N GLU A 278 25.56 11.93 2.94
CA GLU A 278 26.04 13.30 3.11
C GLU A 278 27.46 13.49 2.57
N LYS A 279 28.36 12.54 2.82
CA LYS A 279 29.75 12.57 2.31
C LYS A 279 29.79 12.49 0.78
N GLU A 280 28.87 11.75 0.17
CA GLU A 280 28.69 11.69 -1.28
C GLU A 280 27.89 12.86 -1.84
N GLN A 281 27.58 13.87 -1.02
CA GLN A 281 26.88 15.11 -1.40
C GLN A 281 25.50 14.86 -2.01
N ILE A 282 24.85 13.76 -1.65
CA ILE A 282 23.48 13.47 -2.06
C ILE A 282 22.55 14.12 -1.03
N VAL A 283 21.71 15.04 -1.49
CA VAL A 283 20.79 15.79 -0.62
C VAL A 283 19.66 14.88 -0.12
N PRO A 284 19.51 14.69 1.20
CA PRO A 284 18.37 13.99 1.81
C PRO A 284 17.03 14.65 1.53
N ASP A 285 15.98 13.84 1.39
CA ASP A 285 14.61 14.31 1.18
C ASP A 285 13.67 13.86 2.31
N GLN A 286 12.38 14.21 2.18
CA GLN A 286 11.34 13.83 3.14
C GLN A 286 11.29 12.30 3.37
N VAL A 287 11.51 11.51 2.31
CA VAL A 287 11.45 10.04 2.39
C VAL A 287 12.68 9.48 3.14
N THR A 288 13.84 10.12 3.02
CA THR A 288 15.04 9.77 3.79
C THR A 288 14.75 9.85 5.30
N PHE A 289 14.19 10.97 5.76
CA PHE A 289 13.95 11.20 7.18
C PHE A 289 12.84 10.31 7.76
N VAL A 290 11.75 10.03 7.02
CA VAL A 290 10.77 9.01 7.44
C VAL A 290 11.45 7.64 7.62
N SER A 291 12.32 7.25 6.68
CA SER A 291 13.01 5.95 6.75
C SER A 291 13.96 5.85 7.94
N LEU A 292 14.69 6.92 8.25
CA LEU A 292 15.57 7.00 9.42
C LEU A 292 14.79 6.95 10.74
N LEU A 293 13.70 7.72 10.85
CA LEU A 293 12.85 7.72 12.04
C LEU A 293 12.21 6.34 12.27
N ASN A 294 11.76 5.66 11.22
CA ASN A 294 11.28 4.28 11.32
C ASN A 294 12.38 3.32 11.78
N GLY A 295 13.61 3.47 11.26
CA GLY A 295 14.76 2.70 11.72
C GLY A 295 15.05 2.91 13.21
N CYS A 296 14.99 4.16 13.67
CA CYS A 296 15.15 4.51 15.07
C CYS A 296 14.02 3.91 15.92
N SER A 297 12.75 4.05 15.49
CA SER A 297 11.57 3.48 16.15
C SER A 297 11.66 1.97 16.30
N HIS A 298 12.15 1.26 15.28
CA HIS A 298 12.22 -0.19 15.33
C HIS A 298 13.35 -0.71 16.23
N CYS A 299 14.42 0.07 16.41
CA CYS A 299 15.60 -0.30 17.18
C CYS A 299 15.68 0.35 18.57
N GLY A 300 14.71 1.22 18.93
CA GLY A 300 14.70 1.91 20.21
C GLY A 300 15.77 3.00 20.36
N LEU A 301 16.23 3.56 19.23
CA LEU A 301 17.24 4.63 19.20
C LEU A 301 16.57 5.99 19.44
N VAL A 302 16.15 6.24 20.68
CA VAL A 302 15.33 7.41 21.05
C VAL A 302 16.07 8.72 20.81
N GLU A 303 17.31 8.83 21.27
CA GLU A 303 18.08 10.06 21.17
C GLU A 303 18.47 10.36 19.71
N GLU A 304 18.85 9.34 18.96
CA GLU A 304 19.12 9.47 17.53
C GLU A 304 17.85 9.85 16.77
N GLY A 305 16.69 9.28 17.10
CA GLY A 305 15.42 9.65 16.48
C GLY A 305 15.03 11.11 16.72
N ARG A 306 15.26 11.64 17.94
CA ARG A 306 15.09 13.07 18.23
C ARG A 306 16.05 13.93 17.42
N TRP A 307 17.31 13.53 17.35
CA TRP A 307 18.33 14.22 16.57
C TRP A 307 17.98 14.26 15.07
N VAL A 308 17.56 13.13 14.49
CA VAL A 308 17.10 13.03 13.09
C VAL A 308 15.95 14.01 12.83
N PHE A 309 14.97 14.07 13.74
CA PHE A 309 13.81 14.97 13.62
C PHE A 309 14.20 16.46 13.70
N ASP A 310 15.20 16.80 14.52
CA ASP A 310 15.72 18.17 14.68
C ASP A 310 16.56 18.59 13.46
N VAL A 311 17.48 17.75 13.02
CA VAL A 311 18.38 18.00 11.88
C VAL A 311 17.60 18.22 10.58
N MET A 312 16.57 17.42 10.34
CA MET A 312 15.66 17.59 9.20
C MET A 312 15.12 19.03 9.09
N GLN A 313 14.76 19.62 10.23
CA GLN A 313 14.16 20.96 10.27
C GLN A 313 15.23 22.05 10.24
N ARG A 314 16.29 21.92 11.05
CA ARG A 314 17.28 23.00 11.25
C ARG A 314 18.31 23.09 10.14
N ILE A 315 18.80 21.95 9.66
CA ILE A 315 19.88 21.89 8.66
C ILE A 315 19.28 21.80 7.26
N TYR A 316 18.31 20.91 7.08
CA TYR A 316 17.73 20.63 5.76
C TYR A 316 16.51 21.49 5.42
N ASN A 317 16.00 22.29 6.37
CA ASN A 317 14.81 23.14 6.19
C ASN A 317 13.58 22.39 5.66
N LEU A 318 13.48 21.10 5.97
CA LEU A 318 12.36 20.25 5.59
C LEU A 318 11.27 20.37 6.66
N LYS A 319 10.09 20.83 6.24
CA LYS A 319 8.91 20.88 7.12
C LYS A 319 8.43 19.46 7.42
N PRO A 320 8.26 19.09 8.71
CA PRO A 320 7.77 17.76 9.06
C PRO A 320 6.37 17.51 8.49
N LEU A 321 6.19 16.35 7.85
CA LEU A 321 4.89 15.83 7.41
C LEU A 321 4.27 14.91 8.48
N VAL A 322 2.99 14.55 8.31
CA VAL A 322 2.25 13.62 9.20
C VAL A 322 3.03 12.33 9.45
N GLU A 323 3.69 11.79 8.41
CA GLU A 323 4.49 10.56 8.48
C GLU A 323 5.68 10.69 9.44
N HIS A 324 6.36 11.83 9.47
CA HIS A 324 7.49 12.08 10.38
C HIS A 324 7.04 12.12 11.84
N TYR A 325 5.95 12.85 12.10
CA TYR A 325 5.34 12.88 13.44
C TYR A 325 4.87 11.49 13.86
N GLY A 326 4.26 10.73 12.94
CA GLY A 326 3.83 9.36 13.20
C GLY A 326 4.99 8.44 13.60
N SER A 327 6.11 8.49 12.88
CA SER A 327 7.30 7.72 13.21
C SER A 327 7.93 8.13 14.55
N LEU A 328 7.99 9.43 14.85
CA LEU A 328 8.50 9.93 16.14
C LEU A 328 7.59 9.55 17.31
N VAL A 329 6.26 9.67 17.15
CA VAL A 329 5.29 9.21 18.15
C VAL A 329 5.39 7.69 18.35
N ASP A 330 5.57 6.90 17.30
CA ASP A 330 5.79 5.45 17.42
C ASP A 330 7.07 5.14 18.23
N LEU A 331 8.17 5.85 17.98
CA LEU A 331 9.41 5.72 18.74
C LEU A 331 9.21 6.05 20.24
N LEU A 332 8.64 7.20 20.55
CA LEU A 332 8.43 7.67 21.93
C LEU A 332 7.44 6.77 22.70
N THR A 333 6.37 6.35 22.05
CA THR A 333 5.36 5.47 22.67
C THR A 333 5.89 4.08 22.97
N ARG A 334 6.75 3.53 22.12
CA ARG A 334 7.46 2.27 22.39
C ARG A 334 8.44 2.42 23.55
N ALA A 335 9.13 3.54 23.64
CA ALA A 335 10.07 3.85 24.72
C ALA A 335 9.38 4.14 26.07
N GLY A 336 8.05 4.27 26.09
CA GLY A 336 7.27 4.59 27.31
C GLY A 336 7.19 6.09 27.61
N GLN A 337 7.68 6.96 26.73
CA GLN A 337 7.64 8.41 26.87
C GLN A 337 6.30 8.98 26.38
N LEU A 338 5.20 8.56 27.01
CA LEU A 338 3.83 8.86 26.57
C LEU A 338 3.49 10.35 26.60
N GLU A 339 3.96 11.09 27.60
CA GLU A 339 3.72 12.54 27.70
C GLU A 339 4.41 13.32 26.58
N GLU A 340 5.66 12.97 26.27
CA GLU A 340 6.39 13.59 25.17
C GLU A 340 5.74 13.26 23.82
N ALA A 341 5.29 12.01 23.65
CA ALA A 341 4.54 11.61 22.46
C ALA A 341 3.26 12.44 22.31
N TYR A 342 2.51 12.67 23.40
CA TYR A 342 1.31 13.48 23.35
C TYR A 342 1.60 14.97 23.10
N SER A 343 2.67 15.51 23.69
CA SER A 343 3.14 16.86 23.44
C SER A 343 3.54 17.06 21.97
N THR A 344 4.20 16.06 21.39
CA THR A 344 4.55 16.01 19.97
C THR A 344 3.30 16.08 19.08
N ILE A 345 2.25 15.32 19.39
CA ILE A 345 0.98 15.36 18.66
C ILE A 345 0.32 16.75 18.75
N LYS A 346 0.35 17.39 19.93
CA LYS A 346 -0.19 18.75 20.10
C LYS A 346 0.58 19.81 19.33
N SER A 347 1.88 19.60 19.12
CA SER A 347 2.74 20.53 18.38
C SER A 347 2.57 20.47 16.87
N MET A 348 1.80 19.50 16.35
CA MET A 348 1.62 19.31 14.91
C MET A 348 0.94 20.52 14.25
N PRO A 349 1.49 21.07 13.16
CA PRO A 349 0.86 22.16 12.43
C PRO A 349 -0.30 21.70 11.52
N MET A 350 -0.50 20.39 11.42
CA MET A 350 -1.58 19.75 10.64
C MET A 350 -2.40 18.80 11.51
N GLU A 351 -3.57 18.41 11.02
CA GLU A 351 -4.44 17.46 11.70
C GLU A 351 -3.77 16.08 11.83
N PRO A 352 -3.65 15.52 13.05
CA PRO A 352 -3.11 14.19 13.24
C PRO A 352 -4.03 13.13 12.65
N ASP A 353 -3.45 12.21 11.87
CA ASP A 353 -4.22 11.12 11.28
C ASP A 353 -4.66 10.07 12.31
N LEU A 354 -5.55 9.17 11.89
CA LEU A 354 -6.01 8.07 12.73
C LEU A 354 -4.87 7.12 13.16
N ILE A 355 -3.80 7.02 12.37
CA ILE A 355 -2.67 6.10 12.64
C ILE A 355 -1.87 6.58 13.85
N ILE A 356 -1.65 7.88 13.97
CA ILE A 356 -0.96 8.50 15.12
C ILE A 356 -1.73 8.24 16.42
N TRP A 357 -3.05 8.47 16.43
CA TRP A 357 -3.87 8.20 17.62
C TRP A 357 -3.90 6.72 18.00
N ARG A 358 -3.96 5.80 17.01
CA ARG A 358 -3.85 4.36 17.25
C ARG A 358 -2.50 3.97 17.86
N THR A 359 -1.44 4.62 17.40
CA THR A 359 -0.07 4.38 17.89
C THR A 359 0.07 4.79 19.35
N LEU A 360 -0.39 6.00 19.71
CA LEU A 360 -0.46 6.45 21.10
C LEU A 360 -1.29 5.51 21.97
N LEU A 361 -2.49 5.14 21.50
CA LEU A 361 -3.40 4.24 22.22
C LEU A 361 -2.77 2.86 22.47
N SER A 362 -2.05 2.33 21.48
CA SER A 362 -1.29 1.08 21.61
C SER A 362 -0.16 1.19 22.62
N GLY A 363 0.57 2.31 22.65
CA GLY A 363 1.61 2.59 23.65
C GLY A 363 1.06 2.64 25.07
N CYS A 364 -0.06 3.35 25.29
CA CYS A 364 -0.72 3.41 26.59
C CYS A 364 -1.15 2.02 27.10
N ARG A 365 -1.59 1.13 26.19
CA ARG A 365 -1.94 -0.26 26.54
C ARG A 365 -0.73 -1.07 27.00
N ILE A 366 0.43 -0.87 26.35
CA ILE A 366 1.66 -1.62 26.66
C ILE A 366 2.21 -1.20 28.01
N HIS A 367 2.36 0.11 28.24
CA HIS A 367 3.01 0.63 29.44
C HIS A 367 2.06 0.75 30.64
N GLN A 368 0.73 0.74 30.41
CA GLN A 368 -0.33 0.90 31.42
C GLN A 368 -0.16 2.14 32.32
N GLN A 369 0.68 3.07 31.88
CA GLN A 369 0.95 4.34 32.51
C GLN A 369 -0.01 5.36 31.90
N GLN A 370 -0.73 6.08 32.74
CA GLN A 370 -1.60 7.21 32.36
C GLN A 370 -2.89 6.85 31.58
N PRO A 371 -3.95 6.41 32.27
CA PRO A 371 -5.24 6.09 31.63
C PRO A 371 -5.90 7.30 30.95
N GLN A 372 -5.61 8.53 31.38
CA GLN A 372 -6.21 9.74 30.76
C GLN A 372 -5.79 9.91 29.29
N LEU A 373 -4.52 9.62 28.95
CA LEU A 373 -4.04 9.70 27.57
C LEU A 373 -4.71 8.66 26.67
N ALA A 374 -4.96 7.46 27.21
CA ALA A 374 -5.68 6.41 26.52
C ALA A 374 -7.13 6.84 26.20
N GLU A 375 -7.81 7.51 27.13
CA GLU A 375 -9.16 8.05 26.90
C GLU A 375 -9.19 9.14 25.83
N ILE A 376 -8.21 10.05 25.84
CA ILE A 376 -8.09 11.10 24.83
C ILE A 376 -7.92 10.47 23.44
N ALA A 377 -6.97 9.54 23.28
CA ALA A 377 -6.75 8.85 22.02
C ALA A 377 -8.01 8.08 21.57
N ALA A 378 -8.69 7.41 22.51
CA ALA A 378 -9.93 6.68 22.25
C ALA A 378 -11.07 7.57 21.76
N SER A 379 -11.24 8.74 22.37
CA SER A 379 -12.23 9.74 21.98
C SER A 379 -11.98 10.27 20.56
N LYS A 380 -10.71 10.53 20.21
CA LYS A 380 -10.32 11.02 18.89
C LYS A 380 -10.57 9.99 17.79
N ILE A 381 -10.27 8.71 18.04
CA ILE A 381 -10.55 7.62 17.09
C ILE A 381 -12.06 7.45 16.88
N SER A 382 -12.85 7.54 17.96
CA SER A 382 -14.31 7.40 17.91
C SER A 382 -14.97 8.57 17.18
N GLY A 383 -14.49 9.80 17.40
CA GLY A 383 -15.01 11.03 16.79
C GLY A 383 -14.80 11.11 15.27
N HIS A 384 -13.72 10.52 14.74
CA HIS A 384 -13.45 10.42 13.31
C HIS A 384 -14.16 9.22 12.64
N GLY A 385 -15.10 8.60 13.35
CA GLY A 385 -15.98 7.59 12.78
C GLY A 385 -15.42 6.17 12.74
N GLY A 386 -14.31 5.85 13.42
CA GLY A 386 -13.76 4.49 13.56
C GLY A 386 -13.68 3.75 12.23
N SER A 387 -12.61 3.94 11.46
CA SER A 387 -12.58 3.51 10.06
C SER A 387 -12.34 2.00 9.84
N GLY A 388 -11.85 1.26 10.85
CA GLY A 388 -11.50 -0.16 10.68
C GLY A 388 -11.80 -1.03 11.89
N SER A 389 -11.96 -2.34 11.68
CA SER A 389 -12.28 -3.28 12.77
C SER A 389 -11.22 -3.37 13.86
N GLY A 390 -9.95 -3.12 13.52
CA GLY A 390 -8.85 -3.11 14.48
C GLY A 390 -9.00 -2.04 15.56
N ASP A 391 -9.63 -0.91 15.22
CA ASP A 391 -9.86 0.20 16.16
C ASP A 391 -10.86 -0.18 17.22
N TYR A 392 -11.98 -0.78 16.81
CA TYR A 392 -13.02 -1.27 17.70
C TYR A 392 -12.45 -2.30 18.68
N VAL A 393 -11.59 -3.21 18.20
CA VAL A 393 -10.94 -4.22 19.05
C VAL A 393 -9.96 -3.56 20.02
N LEU A 394 -9.12 -2.62 19.57
CA LEU A 394 -8.17 -1.92 20.43
C LEU A 394 -8.87 -1.09 21.51
N LEU A 395 -9.92 -0.35 21.13
CA LEU A 395 -10.75 0.44 22.04
C LEU A 395 -11.45 -0.44 23.07
N SER A 396 -12.05 -1.55 22.64
CA SER A 396 -12.69 -2.49 23.56
C SER A 396 -11.69 -3.02 24.58
N ASN A 397 -10.51 -3.46 24.12
CA ASN A 397 -9.50 -4.04 25.01
C ASN A 397 -9.04 -3.04 26.06
N ILE A 398 -8.88 -1.77 25.69
CA ILE A 398 -8.46 -0.72 26.63
C ILE A 398 -9.58 -0.37 27.61
N TYR A 399 -10.84 -0.25 27.17
CA TYR A 399 -11.94 -0.04 28.11
C TYR A 399 -12.13 -1.21 29.07
N SER A 400 -11.87 -2.45 28.63
CA SER A 400 -11.83 -3.62 29.51
C SER A 400 -10.68 -3.53 30.53
N LEU A 401 -9.48 -3.09 30.12
CA LEU A 401 -8.36 -2.87 31.05
C LEU A 401 -8.61 -1.74 32.06
N LEU A 402 -9.41 -0.74 31.71
CA LEU A 402 -9.81 0.36 32.57
C LEU A 402 -11.05 0.05 33.44
N ASP A 403 -11.47 -1.22 33.50
CA ASP A 403 -12.66 -1.73 34.21
C ASP A 403 -13.98 -1.02 33.81
N ARG A 404 -14.06 -0.49 32.59
CA ARG A 404 -15.25 0.16 32.03
C ARG A 404 -16.00 -0.77 31.09
N ARG A 405 -16.59 -1.83 31.66
CA ARG A 405 -17.31 -2.88 30.90
C ARG A 405 -18.41 -2.32 29.98
N ARG A 406 -19.21 -1.36 30.46
CA ARG A 406 -20.27 -0.71 29.65
C ARG A 406 -19.74 0.02 28.42
N SER A 407 -18.59 0.69 28.54
CA SER A 407 -17.96 1.39 27.41
C SER A 407 -17.45 0.39 26.37
N ALA A 408 -16.87 -0.74 26.80
CA ALA A 408 -16.44 -1.80 25.89
C ALA A 408 -17.64 -2.43 25.15
N GLU A 409 -18.74 -2.73 25.83
CA GLU A 409 -19.97 -3.27 25.23
C GLU A 409 -20.56 -2.31 24.18
N MET A 410 -20.59 -1.00 24.46
CA MET A 410 -21.06 0.02 23.52
C MET A 410 -20.23 0.06 22.23
N ILE A 411 -18.91 -0.18 22.30
CA ILE A 411 -18.03 -0.28 21.14
C ILE A 411 -18.40 -1.50 20.28
N TRP A 412 -18.67 -2.66 20.90
CA TRP A 412 -19.13 -3.86 20.18
C TRP A 412 -20.50 -3.68 19.53
N GLU A 413 -21.44 -3.02 20.20
CA GLU A 413 -22.74 -2.68 19.60
C GLU A 413 -22.58 -1.77 18.39
N THR A 414 -21.70 -0.78 18.49
CA THR A 414 -21.42 0.14 17.37
C THR A 414 -20.82 -0.61 16.18
N MET A 415 -19.90 -1.55 16.44
CA MET A 415 -19.32 -2.41 15.40
C MET A 415 -20.39 -3.27 14.70
N ARG A 416 -21.34 -3.84 15.45
CA ARG A 416 -22.48 -4.60 14.90
C ARG A 416 -23.42 -3.72 14.09
N LYS A 417 -23.82 -2.54 14.60
CA LYS A 417 -24.70 -1.58 13.92
C LYS A 417 -24.11 -1.12 12.59
N LYS A 418 -22.79 -0.84 12.56
CA LYS A 418 -22.07 -0.45 11.34
C LYS A 418 -21.71 -1.62 10.42
N LYS A 419 -22.08 -2.86 10.76
CA LYS A 419 -21.74 -4.10 10.02
C LYS A 419 -20.24 -4.24 9.73
N VAL A 420 -19.38 -3.72 10.61
CA VAL A 420 -17.92 -3.80 10.45
C VAL A 420 -17.49 -5.23 10.79
N ARG A 421 -16.92 -5.95 9.82
CA ARG A 421 -16.39 -7.30 10.04
C ARG A 421 -14.99 -7.23 10.61
N LYS A 422 -14.66 -8.13 11.55
CA LYS A 422 -13.30 -8.27 12.10
C LYS A 422 -12.34 -8.68 10.98
N GLU A 423 -11.29 -7.89 10.77
CA GLU A 423 -10.16 -8.28 9.95
C GLU A 423 -9.51 -9.54 10.54
N HIS A 424 -9.42 -10.59 9.72
CA HIS A 424 -8.81 -11.84 10.12
C HIS A 424 -7.29 -11.78 9.88
N GLY A 425 -6.53 -12.39 10.79
CA GLY A 425 -5.12 -12.67 10.58
C GLY A 425 -4.97 -13.58 9.36
N LEU A 426 -4.22 -13.10 8.38
CA LEU A 426 -3.81 -13.84 7.19
C LEU A 426 -2.29 -13.91 7.21
N SER A 427 -1.79 -15.13 7.24
CA SER A 427 -0.36 -15.42 7.06
C SER A 427 -0.20 -16.24 5.80
N TRP A 428 0.90 -16.04 5.10
CA TRP A 428 1.21 -16.79 3.88
C TRP A 428 2.69 -17.13 3.79
N VAL A 429 2.95 -18.18 3.02
CA VAL A 429 4.28 -18.72 2.81
C VAL A 429 4.49 -18.99 1.32
N GLU A 430 5.73 -18.87 0.88
CA GLU A 430 6.13 -19.18 -0.48
C GLU A 430 6.98 -20.46 -0.47
N ILE A 431 6.52 -21.49 -1.19
CA ILE A 431 7.24 -22.75 -1.40
C ILE A 431 7.24 -23.02 -2.91
N ASP A 432 8.42 -23.20 -3.50
CA ASP A 432 8.61 -23.48 -4.95
C ASP A 432 7.86 -22.50 -5.87
N GLY A 433 7.91 -21.20 -5.53
CA GLY A 433 7.23 -20.14 -6.29
C GLY A 433 5.71 -20.10 -6.14
N ARG A 434 5.10 -20.98 -5.33
CA ARG A 434 3.66 -20.96 -5.03
C ARG A 434 3.39 -20.35 -3.65
N ILE A 435 2.35 -19.53 -3.57
CA ILE A 435 1.97 -18.85 -2.32
C ILE A 435 0.77 -19.56 -1.68
N PHE A 436 0.96 -20.01 -0.45
CA PHE A 436 -0.07 -20.68 0.35
C PHE A 436 -0.57 -19.76 1.45
N ASN A 437 -1.89 -19.58 1.51
CA ASN A 437 -2.57 -18.63 2.39
C ASN A 437 -3.25 -19.34 3.57
N PHE A 438 -3.04 -18.85 4.78
CA PHE A 438 -3.58 -19.38 6.03
C PHE A 438 -4.39 -18.30 6.76
N LYS A 439 -5.69 -18.58 6.96
CA LYS A 439 -6.59 -17.73 7.73
C LYS A 439 -6.83 -18.35 9.10
N SER A 440 -6.89 -17.53 10.15
CA SER A 440 -7.25 -18.02 11.49
C SER A 440 -8.62 -18.72 11.46
N GLY A 441 -8.69 -19.94 11.99
CA GLY A 441 -9.89 -20.80 11.97
C GLY A 441 -10.22 -21.47 10.63
N GLY A 442 -9.44 -21.21 9.57
CA GLY A 442 -9.67 -21.73 8.21
C GLY A 442 -9.02 -23.09 7.91
N LEU A 443 -8.40 -23.74 8.90
CA LEU A 443 -7.62 -24.97 8.68
C LEU A 443 -8.46 -26.12 8.12
N ARG A 444 -9.75 -26.20 8.46
CA ARG A 444 -10.63 -27.32 8.09
C ARG A 444 -10.80 -27.51 6.58
N SER A 445 -10.62 -26.45 5.78
CA SER A 445 -10.72 -26.51 4.31
C SER A 445 -9.38 -26.72 3.61
N HIS A 446 -8.26 -26.84 4.34
CA HIS A 446 -6.94 -27.02 3.74
C HIS A 446 -6.67 -28.50 3.43
N PRO A 447 -6.14 -28.86 2.24
CA PRO A 447 -5.82 -30.25 1.88
C PRO A 447 -4.90 -30.95 2.88
N ASP A 448 -3.87 -30.24 3.36
CA ASP A 448 -2.90 -30.75 4.35
C ASP A 448 -3.32 -30.52 5.82
N SER A 449 -4.60 -30.28 6.10
CA SER A 449 -5.09 -29.92 7.44
C SER A 449 -4.67 -30.91 8.54
N LYS A 450 -4.76 -32.22 8.30
CA LYS A 450 -4.36 -33.26 9.25
C LYS A 450 -2.86 -33.20 9.59
N ALA A 451 -2.01 -33.01 8.58
CA ALA A 451 -0.56 -32.92 8.76
C ALA A 451 -0.18 -31.67 9.55
N ILE A 452 -0.80 -30.52 9.25
CA ILE A 452 -0.57 -29.25 9.96
C ILE A 452 -0.97 -29.40 11.44
N SER A 453 -2.16 -29.95 11.71
CA SER A 453 -2.64 -30.16 13.09
C SER A 453 -1.71 -31.10 13.88
N HIS A 454 -1.23 -32.16 13.25
CA HIS A 454 -0.29 -33.09 13.89
C HIS A 454 1.03 -32.40 14.27
N VAL A 455 1.64 -31.65 13.34
CA VAL A 455 2.87 -30.89 13.62
C VAL A 455 2.65 -29.87 14.72
N LEU A 456 1.51 -29.16 14.73
CA LEU A 456 1.20 -28.22 15.81
C LEU A 456 1.10 -28.90 17.18
N SER A 457 0.45 -30.05 17.26
CA SER A 457 0.35 -30.83 18.49
C SER A 457 1.74 -31.22 19.00
N CYS A 458 2.57 -31.79 18.13
CA CYS A 458 3.93 -32.20 18.50
C CYS A 458 4.82 -31.01 18.91
N LEU A 459 4.69 -29.86 18.24
CA LEU A 459 5.41 -28.65 18.63
C LEU A 459 4.94 -28.15 20.00
N MET A 460 3.63 -28.11 20.24
CA MET A 460 3.08 -27.67 21.52
C MET A 460 3.50 -28.57 22.69
N GLU A 461 3.54 -29.89 22.50
CA GLU A 461 4.06 -30.82 23.50
C GLU A 461 5.53 -30.55 23.85
N LYS A 462 6.39 -30.40 22.83
CA LYS A 462 7.81 -30.07 23.02
C LYS A 462 8.00 -28.71 23.69
N LEU A 463 7.17 -27.73 23.35
CA LEU A 463 7.20 -26.39 23.95
C LEU A 463 6.77 -26.41 25.42
N LYS A 464 5.69 -27.14 25.76
CA LYS A 464 5.26 -27.32 27.15
C LYS A 464 6.34 -28.02 27.98
N ALA A 465 7.01 -29.03 27.42
CA ALA A 465 8.16 -29.68 28.06
C ALA A 465 9.37 -28.74 28.26
N ALA A 466 9.55 -27.76 27.37
CA ALA A 466 10.57 -26.71 27.49
C ALA A 466 10.15 -25.51 28.36
N GLY A 467 8.98 -25.57 29.03
CA GLY A 467 8.50 -24.52 29.93
C GLY A 467 7.74 -23.37 29.27
N PHE A 468 7.24 -23.52 28.03
CA PHE A 468 6.40 -22.51 27.40
C PHE A 468 5.02 -22.44 28.07
N VAL A 469 4.63 -21.24 28.50
CA VAL A 469 3.28 -20.94 28.99
C VAL A 469 2.61 -19.99 27.99
N PRO A 470 1.48 -20.37 27.37
CA PRO A 470 0.74 -19.49 26.47
C PRO A 470 0.27 -18.21 27.18
N VAL A 471 0.37 -17.06 26.48
CA VAL A 471 -0.06 -15.77 27.06
C VAL A 471 -1.56 -15.57 26.78
N THR A 472 -2.39 -16.15 27.63
CA THR A 472 -3.86 -16.17 27.53
C THR A 472 -4.54 -14.85 27.90
N SER A 473 -3.83 -13.94 28.59
CA SER A 473 -4.32 -12.61 28.98
C SER A 473 -4.75 -11.72 27.80
N MET A 474 -4.43 -12.11 26.57
CA MET A 474 -4.76 -11.39 25.33
C MET A 474 -6.03 -11.90 24.63
N VAL A 475 -6.67 -12.97 25.12
CA VAL A 475 -7.93 -13.48 24.59
C VAL A 475 -9.09 -12.94 25.42
N VAL A 476 -10.22 -12.63 24.76
CA VAL A 476 -11.41 -12.00 25.36
C VAL A 476 -11.80 -12.70 26.68
N MET A 477 -12.15 -11.91 27.69
CA MET A 477 -12.37 -12.37 29.07
C MET A 477 -13.45 -13.46 29.24
N ASP A 478 -14.41 -13.55 28.32
CA ASP A 478 -15.59 -14.44 28.43
C ASP A 478 -15.38 -15.85 27.82
N VAL A 479 -14.13 -16.34 27.75
CA VAL A 479 -13.78 -17.66 27.17
C VAL A 479 -13.03 -18.50 28.21
N LEU A 480 -13.27 -19.81 28.29
CA LEU A 480 -12.55 -20.72 29.19
C LEU A 480 -11.05 -20.76 28.82
N GLU A 481 -10.16 -20.95 29.78
CA GLU A 481 -8.71 -20.86 29.56
C GLU A 481 -8.18 -21.86 28.51
N GLU A 482 -8.78 -23.05 28.46
CA GLU A 482 -8.51 -24.10 27.47
C GLU A 482 -8.97 -23.69 26.06
N GLU A 483 -10.12 -23.03 25.93
CA GLU A 483 -10.60 -22.46 24.66
C GLU A 483 -9.75 -21.25 24.23
N LYS A 484 -9.15 -20.51 25.17
CA LYS A 484 -8.18 -19.45 24.84
C LYS A 484 -6.91 -20.06 24.22
N GLU A 485 -6.38 -21.13 24.79
CA GLU A 485 -5.21 -21.85 24.23
C GLU A 485 -5.51 -22.44 22.83
N GLU A 486 -6.67 -23.04 22.62
CA GLU A 486 -7.07 -23.56 21.30
C GLU A 486 -7.24 -22.45 20.25
N ASN A 487 -7.80 -21.31 20.65
CA ASN A 487 -7.90 -20.14 19.78
C ASN A 487 -6.51 -19.59 19.38
N LEU A 488 -5.53 -19.62 20.29
CA LEU A 488 -4.14 -19.24 20.01
C LEU A 488 -3.46 -20.23 19.05
N ASN A 489 -3.73 -21.53 19.18
CA ASN A 489 -3.25 -22.55 18.23
C ASN A 489 -3.82 -22.36 16.82
N GLY A 490 -5.01 -21.76 16.70
CA GLY A 490 -5.64 -21.39 15.45
C GLY A 490 -5.08 -20.13 14.78
N HIS A 491 -4.04 -19.48 15.34
CA HIS A 491 -3.43 -18.30 14.74
C HIS A 491 -2.78 -18.61 13.39
N SER A 492 -3.01 -17.74 12.40
CA SER A 492 -2.54 -17.89 11.03
C SER A 492 -1.03 -18.14 10.92
N GLU A 493 -0.23 -17.52 11.78
CA GLU A 493 1.23 -17.61 11.82
C GLU A 493 1.69 -19.01 12.22
N ARG A 494 1.03 -19.61 13.22
CA ARG A 494 1.34 -20.97 13.70
C ARG A 494 0.99 -21.99 12.62
N LEU A 495 -0.16 -21.83 11.96
CA LEU A 495 -0.58 -22.66 10.83
C LEU A 495 0.44 -22.62 9.68
N ALA A 496 0.90 -21.42 9.33
CA ALA A 496 1.90 -21.21 8.29
C ALA A 496 3.25 -21.88 8.60
N VAL A 497 3.76 -21.72 9.83
CA VAL A 497 5.01 -22.38 10.28
C VAL A 497 4.86 -23.89 10.27
N ALA A 498 3.77 -24.42 10.84
CA ALA A 498 3.52 -25.85 10.90
C ALA A 498 3.38 -26.47 9.50
N TYR A 499 2.79 -25.75 8.55
CA TYR A 499 2.74 -26.17 7.15
C TYR A 499 4.14 -26.33 6.55
N ILE A 500 5.02 -25.33 6.69
CA ILE A 500 6.41 -25.41 6.19
C ILE A 500 7.13 -26.60 6.83
N VAL A 501 7.02 -26.76 8.16
CA VAL A 501 7.64 -27.87 8.88
C VAL A 501 7.14 -29.22 8.35
N SER A 502 5.84 -29.36 8.08
CA SER A 502 5.26 -30.58 7.52
C SER A 502 5.84 -30.93 6.15
N LYS A 503 6.07 -29.93 5.28
CA LYS A 503 6.64 -30.13 3.94
C LYS A 503 8.15 -30.37 3.95
N THR A 504 8.90 -29.68 4.82
CA THR A 504 10.35 -29.90 4.94
C THR A 504 10.72 -31.27 5.51
N THR A 505 9.86 -31.85 6.36
CA THR A 505 10.07 -33.22 6.87
C THR A 505 9.97 -34.28 5.76
N THR A 506 9.23 -33.98 4.68
CA THR A 506 9.07 -34.87 3.53
C THR A 506 10.08 -34.67 2.39
N MET A 507 10.85 -33.57 2.40
CA MET A 507 11.73 -33.16 1.27
C MET A 507 13.22 -33.15 1.60
N ALA A 508 13.66 -33.94 2.60
CA ALA A 508 15.08 -34.06 2.94
C ALA A 508 15.88 -34.81 1.86
N ARG A 509 16.25 -34.10 0.79
CA ARG A 509 17.37 -34.40 -0.10
C ARG A 509 18.14 -33.10 -0.29
N ASP A 510 19.32 -33.05 0.33
CA ASP A 510 20.44 -32.15 0.05
C ASP A 510 20.09 -30.76 -0.50
N ASP A 511 19.89 -29.77 0.39
CA ASP A 511 20.58 -28.47 0.33
C ASP A 511 20.12 -27.52 1.44
N HIS A 512 20.90 -26.46 1.63
CA HIS A 512 20.77 -25.39 2.63
C HIS A 512 19.37 -24.74 2.78
N GLU A 513 18.40 -25.01 1.89
CA GLU A 513 17.02 -24.49 1.93
C GLU A 513 16.18 -25.04 3.09
N GLY A 514 16.57 -26.16 3.70
CA GLY A 514 15.89 -26.73 4.87
C GLY A 514 16.12 -26.00 6.20
N LYS A 515 16.97 -24.96 6.26
CA LYS A 515 17.35 -24.31 7.53
C LYS A 515 16.49 -23.10 7.92
N GLU A 516 15.91 -22.41 6.95
CA GLU A 516 15.12 -21.18 7.20
C GLU A 516 13.63 -21.40 6.96
N ILE A 517 12.78 -20.81 7.80
CA ILE A 517 11.31 -20.78 7.64
C ILE A 517 10.92 -19.32 7.40
N ARG A 518 10.27 -19.02 6.28
CA ARG A 518 9.83 -17.65 5.93
C ARG A 518 8.32 -17.56 5.94
N VAL A 519 7.78 -16.64 6.74
CA VAL A 519 6.33 -16.38 6.84
C VAL A 519 6.08 -14.88 6.71
N SER A 520 5.09 -14.50 5.91
CA SER A 520 4.61 -13.12 5.85
C SER A 520 3.20 -13.03 6.40
N LYS A 521 2.83 -11.89 6.99
CA LYS A 521 1.49 -11.68 7.54
C LYS A 521 0.98 -10.25 7.37
N ASN A 522 -0.34 -10.10 7.34
CA ASN A 522 -1.01 -8.81 7.12
C ASN A 522 -1.15 -7.94 8.39
N LEU A 523 -1.03 -8.53 9.58
CA LEU A 523 -1.19 -7.86 10.88
C LEU A 523 0.13 -7.86 11.67
N ARG A 524 0.25 -7.04 12.72
CA ARG A 524 1.39 -7.10 13.65
C ARG A 524 1.42 -8.44 14.40
N THR A 525 2.59 -9.02 14.65
CA THR A 525 2.72 -10.27 15.43
C THR A 525 2.26 -10.05 16.86
N CYS A 526 1.30 -10.85 17.34
CA CYS A 526 0.85 -10.75 18.73
C CYS A 526 1.94 -11.26 19.69
N VAL A 527 1.86 -10.85 20.97
CA VAL A 527 2.88 -11.17 21.97
C VAL A 527 3.05 -12.68 22.13
N ASP A 528 1.93 -13.41 22.19
CA ASP A 528 1.93 -14.87 22.29
C ASP A 528 2.61 -15.55 21.08
N CYS A 529 2.23 -15.19 19.84
CA CYS A 529 2.91 -15.72 18.64
C CYS A 529 4.40 -15.38 18.64
N HIS A 530 4.79 -14.19 19.07
CA HIS A 530 6.21 -13.80 19.11
C HIS A 530 7.00 -14.65 20.11
N CYS A 531 6.47 -14.86 21.32
CA CYS A 531 7.08 -15.75 22.32
C CYS A 531 7.11 -17.21 21.84
N TRP A 532 6.03 -17.68 21.22
CA TRP A 532 5.95 -19.02 20.62
C TRP A 532 7.04 -19.20 19.55
N LEU A 533 7.18 -18.25 18.61
CA LEU A 533 8.18 -18.30 17.54
C LEU A 533 9.62 -18.32 18.08
N LYS A 534 9.91 -17.56 19.14
CA LYS A 534 11.20 -17.63 19.85
C LYS A 534 11.49 -19.06 20.29
N MET A 535 10.57 -19.68 21.02
CA MET A 535 10.80 -21.03 21.53
C MET A 535 10.84 -22.10 20.44
N VAL A 536 10.02 -21.97 19.40
CA VAL A 536 10.03 -22.88 18.25
C VAL A 536 11.36 -22.81 17.50
N SER A 537 11.99 -21.63 17.39
CA SER A 537 13.32 -21.51 16.78
C SER A 537 14.37 -22.35 17.52
N THR A 538 14.28 -22.42 18.85
CA THR A 538 15.15 -23.27 19.70
C THR A 538 14.83 -24.75 19.51
N VAL A 539 13.55 -25.12 19.64
CA VAL A 539 13.11 -26.53 19.56
C VAL A 539 13.41 -27.15 18.20
N LEU A 540 13.27 -26.38 17.12
CA LEU A 540 13.56 -26.84 15.76
C LEU A 540 15.02 -26.65 15.35
N SER A 541 15.81 -25.88 16.11
CA SER A 541 17.16 -25.45 15.70
C SER A 541 17.18 -24.87 14.27
N ARG A 542 16.15 -24.06 13.96
CA ARG A 542 15.95 -23.41 12.66
C ARG A 542 15.76 -21.93 12.83
N VAL A 543 16.20 -21.17 11.82
CA VAL A 543 15.95 -19.73 11.75
C VAL A 543 14.53 -19.53 11.23
N ILE A 544 13.73 -18.73 11.93
CA ILE A 544 12.37 -18.38 11.49
C ILE A 544 12.34 -16.89 11.23
N ILE A 545 12.03 -16.50 9.99
CA ILE A 545 11.90 -15.11 9.57
C ILE A 545 10.40 -14.84 9.38
N VAL A 546 9.84 -13.97 10.22
CA VAL A 546 8.46 -13.52 10.09
C VAL A 546 8.43 -12.05 9.72
N ARG A 547 7.84 -11.75 8.57
CA ARG A 547 7.51 -10.39 8.16
C ARG A 547 6.11 -10.05 8.62
N ASP A 548 6.00 -9.10 9.53
CA ASP A 548 4.70 -8.50 9.86
C ASP A 548 4.43 -7.24 9.02
N ARG A 549 3.32 -6.55 9.28
CA ARG A 549 2.94 -5.34 8.54
C ARG A 549 3.99 -4.23 8.61
N VAL A 550 4.79 -4.21 9.68
CA VAL A 550 5.69 -3.11 10.04
C VAL A 550 7.15 -3.47 9.77
N ARG A 551 7.56 -4.71 10.06
CA ARG A 551 8.97 -5.11 10.02
C ARG A 551 9.21 -6.62 9.98
N PHE A 552 10.48 -6.99 9.88
CA PHE A 552 10.96 -8.36 10.02
C PHE A 552 11.31 -8.70 11.47
N HIS A 553 11.01 -9.93 11.84
CA HIS A 553 11.43 -10.59 13.06
C HIS A 553 12.22 -11.83 12.66
N ARG A 554 13.52 -11.84 12.96
CA ARG A 554 14.39 -13.01 12.77
C ARG A 554 14.53 -13.71 14.11
N PHE A 555 13.90 -14.87 14.24
CA PHE A 555 13.96 -15.74 15.41
C PHE A 555 15.05 -16.78 15.23
N GLU A 556 16.01 -16.80 16.14
CA GLU A 556 17.13 -17.75 16.14
C GLU A 556 17.55 -18.02 17.58
N ASN A 557 17.65 -19.30 17.94
CA ASN A 557 18.10 -19.75 19.26
C ASN A 557 17.36 -19.07 20.43
N GLY A 558 16.05 -18.89 20.31
CA GLY A 558 15.22 -18.32 21.38
C GLY A 558 15.26 -16.79 21.47
N ARG A 559 15.99 -16.13 20.58
CA ARG A 559 16.09 -14.66 20.51
C ARG A 559 15.42 -14.15 19.24
N CYS A 560 14.92 -12.92 19.30
CA CYS A 560 14.41 -12.21 18.14
C CYS A 560 15.31 -11.01 17.83
N SER A 561 15.50 -10.70 16.54
CA SER A 561 16.25 -9.52 16.07
C SER A 561 15.72 -8.20 16.61
N CYS A 562 14.49 -8.16 17.12
CA CYS A 562 13.92 -6.97 17.75
C CYS A 562 14.43 -6.65 19.16
N GLY A 563 15.19 -7.55 19.80
CA GLY A 563 15.62 -7.35 21.19
C GLY A 563 14.45 -7.24 22.17
N ASP A 564 13.30 -7.85 21.84
CA ASP A 564 12.04 -7.74 22.58
C ASP A 564 11.44 -6.32 22.66
N TYR A 565 11.88 -5.41 21.77
CA TYR A 565 11.36 -4.06 21.61
C TYR A 565 10.45 -4.01 20.36
N TRP A 566 9.15 -4.35 20.46
CA TRP A 566 8.27 -4.48 19.26
C TRP A 566 6.82 -4.09 19.33
#